data_AF-A0A924KGJ2-F1
#
_entry.id   AF-A0A924KGJ2-F1
#
_cell.length_a   1.000
_cell.length_b   1.000
_cell.length_c   1.000
_cell.angle_alpha   90.00
_cell.angle_beta   90.00
_cell.angle_gamma   90.00
#
_symmetry.space_group_name_H-M   'P 1'
#
loop_
_entity.id
_entity.type
_entity.pdbx_description
1 polymer ?
#
loop_
_entity_poly.entity_id
_entity_poly.type
_entity_poly.pdbx_seq_one_letter_code
_entity_poly.pdbx_strand_id
1 'polypeptide(L)'
;MTKNNIFNCFRSWSTGVAARCIAFGLLLCTTLSSQAAGETQGDIVLFPGTLAPFESNAVNPIEPSKAITKKYGWNLPGTGYRAGSGWWALSCDAAANAKSPACSLTPTNLSVSRGTHPVYDGEPVPSQLLYWSPLPGAISFDGEKTTGNARLLFLFKPLRSLAAMKLSAGPVDTYLHGNMKDYPKPPTPGTLEVRIPMGAGQFADIVPRTLPAGTREVQNIPMQDVGYPFDFLELRIGPKRQRISGLWTGCSTSTLRPAIDYLWWAGDLDGDGKLDFVLSRDGSDHLVLYLSSQAKEGELVGEAGSFQYSNPAQGEC
;
A
#
# COMPACT_ATOMS: atom_id res chain seq x y z
N MET A 1 28.00 45.54 -18.88
CA MET A 1 27.11 46.47 -19.60
C MET A 1 27.80 46.88 -20.90
N THR A 2 27.38 46.29 -22.04
CA THR A 2 27.49 46.78 -23.45
C THR A 2 27.20 45.57 -24.36
N LYS A 3 25.95 45.41 -24.81
CA LYS A 3 25.44 45.68 -26.19
C LYS A 3 26.02 44.80 -27.31
N ASN A 4 25.20 43.79 -27.65
CA ASN A 4 24.58 43.48 -28.95
C ASN A 4 25.39 43.20 -30.22
N ASN A 5 24.96 42.07 -30.82
CA ASN A 5 24.68 41.77 -32.22
C ASN A 5 25.87 41.55 -33.18
N ILE A 6 25.84 40.42 -33.89
CA ILE A 6 25.87 40.39 -35.38
C ILE A 6 25.67 38.97 -35.98
N PHE A 7 24.66 38.88 -36.88
CA PHE A 7 24.51 38.05 -38.10
C PHE A 7 24.53 36.50 -38.04
N ASN A 8 23.90 35.72 -38.92
CA ASN A 8 23.10 35.91 -40.15
C ASN A 8 22.41 34.57 -40.47
N CYS A 9 21.22 34.55 -41.07
CA CYS A 9 20.92 33.65 -42.20
C CYS A 9 19.58 33.97 -42.90
N PHE A 10 19.73 34.24 -44.20
CA PHE A 10 18.79 34.03 -45.34
C PHE A 10 17.58 34.96 -45.60
N ARG A 11 17.80 35.83 -46.60
CA ARG A 11 16.93 36.20 -47.75
C ARG A 11 16.36 34.95 -48.47
N SER A 12 15.30 34.93 -49.28
CA SER A 12 14.26 35.87 -49.72
C SER A 12 13.26 35.12 -50.63
N TRP A 13 12.03 35.64 -50.75
CA TRP A 13 11.05 35.50 -51.87
C TRP A 13 10.30 34.18 -52.06
N SER A 14 8.97 34.20 -51.87
CA SER A 14 8.03 34.28 -53.00
C SER A 14 6.60 34.54 -52.50
N THR A 15 5.85 35.20 -53.37
CA THR A 15 4.52 35.77 -53.23
C THR A 15 3.41 34.72 -53.24
N GLY A 16 2.40 34.94 -52.40
CA GLY A 16 1.01 34.61 -52.71
C GLY A 16 0.55 33.19 -52.38
N VAL A 17 0.19 32.96 -51.11
CA VAL A 17 -0.82 31.95 -50.75
C VAL A 17 -1.64 32.47 -49.58
N ALA A 18 -2.96 32.29 -49.70
CA ALA A 18 -4.00 32.73 -48.78
C ALA A 18 -3.67 32.49 -47.30
N ALA A 19 -3.81 33.55 -46.50
CA ALA A 19 -3.77 33.49 -45.05
C ALA A 19 -4.94 32.67 -44.52
N ARG A 20 -4.71 31.36 -44.30
CA ARG A 20 -5.53 30.57 -43.39
C ARG A 20 -5.08 30.92 -41.97
N CYS A 21 -5.90 31.71 -41.26
CA CYS A 21 -5.83 31.82 -39.81
C CYS A 21 -6.07 30.43 -39.21
N ILE A 22 -5.00 29.68 -38.97
CA ILE A 22 -5.04 28.51 -38.10
C ILE A 22 -5.10 29.08 -36.68
N ALA A 23 -6.31 29.15 -36.15
CA ALA A 23 -6.52 29.37 -34.72
C ALA A 23 -5.89 28.17 -33.99
N PHE A 24 -4.67 28.35 -33.48
CA PHE A 24 -4.10 27.49 -32.46
C PHE A 24 -4.94 27.71 -31.20
N GLY A 25 -6.06 26.97 -31.11
CA GLY A 25 -6.78 26.78 -29.87
C GLY A 25 -5.83 26.07 -28.91
N LEU A 26 -5.18 26.83 -28.04
CA LEU A 26 -4.43 26.33 -26.90
C LEU A 26 -5.47 25.64 -26.00
N LEU A 27 -5.75 24.37 -26.27
CA LEU A 27 -6.50 23.52 -25.36
C LEU A 27 -5.55 23.28 -24.18
N LEU A 28 -5.60 24.17 -23.20
CA LEU A 28 -5.06 23.93 -21.86
C LEU A 28 -5.86 22.76 -21.29
N CYS A 29 -5.45 21.55 -21.67
CA CYS A 29 -5.81 20.34 -20.98
C CYS A 29 -5.11 20.45 -19.63
N THR A 30 -5.76 21.12 -18.68
CA THR A 30 -5.42 21.01 -17.28
C THR A 30 -5.70 19.56 -16.92
N THR A 31 -4.70 18.71 -17.12
CA THR A 31 -4.62 17.43 -16.44
C THR A 31 -4.58 17.78 -14.97
N LEU A 32 -5.77 17.86 -14.35
CA LEU A 32 -5.94 17.74 -12.92
C LEU A 32 -5.32 16.39 -12.58
N SER A 33 -4.02 16.42 -12.33
CA SER A 33 -3.32 15.35 -11.65
C SER A 33 -4.05 15.23 -10.33
N SER A 34 -4.98 14.28 -10.27
CA SER A 34 -5.61 13.90 -9.03
C SER A 34 -4.46 13.41 -8.16
N GLN A 35 -3.93 14.29 -7.31
CA GLN A 35 -3.12 13.87 -6.19
C GLN A 35 -4.00 12.84 -5.48
N ALA A 36 -3.58 11.58 -5.55
CA ALA A 36 -4.06 10.58 -4.64
C ALA A 36 -3.93 11.19 -3.25
N ALA A 37 -4.97 11.02 -2.43
CA ALA A 37 -4.94 11.53 -1.07
C ALA A 37 -3.63 11.06 -0.39
N GLY A 38 -3.04 11.93 0.42
CA GLY A 38 -1.63 11.83 0.85
C GLY A 38 -1.29 10.53 1.57
N GLU A 39 -2.29 9.75 1.99
CA GLU A 39 -2.15 8.47 2.66
C GLU A 39 -1.69 7.34 1.72
N THR A 40 -1.79 7.51 0.39
CA THR A 40 -1.40 6.46 -0.57
C THR A 40 -0.37 6.96 -1.57
N GLN A 41 0.67 6.16 -1.81
CA GLN A 41 1.77 6.48 -2.72
C GLN A 41 2.09 5.30 -3.64
N GLY A 42 2.82 5.58 -4.73
CA GLY A 42 3.22 4.55 -5.71
C GLY A 42 2.15 4.19 -6.76
N ASP A 43 2.53 3.33 -7.69
CA ASP A 43 1.69 2.94 -8.83
C ASP A 43 0.52 2.01 -8.44
N ILE A 44 0.38 1.65 -7.17
CA ILE A 44 -0.77 0.97 -6.58
C ILE A 44 -1.34 1.81 -5.43
N VAL A 45 -2.65 2.05 -5.44
CA VAL A 45 -3.37 2.52 -4.24
C VAL A 45 -3.63 1.32 -3.36
N LEU A 46 -3.18 1.38 -2.11
CA LEU A 46 -3.19 0.26 -1.16
C LEU A 46 -3.97 0.64 0.09
N PHE A 47 -4.69 -0.32 0.67
CA PHE A 47 -5.37 -0.21 1.96
C PHE A 47 -5.20 -1.50 2.76
N PRO A 48 -5.04 -1.43 4.09
CA PRO A 48 -5.05 -2.60 4.95
C PRO A 48 -6.45 -3.24 4.98
N GLY A 49 -6.49 -4.56 5.15
CA GLY A 49 -7.73 -5.34 5.26
C GLY A 49 -8.44 -5.24 6.61
N THR A 50 -7.84 -4.54 7.58
CA THR A 50 -8.45 -4.24 8.87
C THR A 50 -9.50 -3.14 8.68
N LEU A 51 -10.75 -3.53 8.43
CA LEU A 51 -11.86 -2.61 8.24
C LEU A 51 -12.58 -2.35 9.57
N ALA A 52 -12.84 -1.08 9.88
CA ALA A 52 -13.59 -0.69 11.06
C ALA A 52 -15.07 -0.46 10.73
N PRO A 53 -16.00 -0.73 11.66
CA PRO A 53 -17.39 -0.31 11.47
C PRO A 53 -17.47 1.22 11.38
N PHE A 54 -18.27 1.75 10.46
CA PHE A 54 -18.61 3.17 10.53
C PHE A 54 -19.50 3.39 11.74
N GLU A 55 -19.05 4.23 12.68
CA GLU A 55 -19.89 4.65 13.80
C GLU A 55 -21.15 5.33 13.25
N SER A 56 -22.33 4.81 13.58
CA SER A 56 -23.61 5.26 13.06
C SER A 56 -24.09 6.60 13.62
N ASN A 57 -23.19 7.41 14.18
CA ASN A 57 -23.52 8.63 14.92
C ASN A 57 -24.17 9.73 14.05
N ALA A 58 -24.35 9.51 12.75
CA ALA A 58 -24.86 10.49 11.79
C ALA A 58 -26.29 10.25 11.28
N VAL A 59 -27.02 9.23 11.75
CA VAL A 59 -28.40 9.00 11.28
C VAL A 59 -29.40 9.26 12.41
N ASN A 60 -30.16 10.34 12.28
CA ASN A 60 -31.29 10.68 13.14
C ASN A 60 -32.15 9.42 13.44
N PRO A 61 -32.38 9.07 14.71
CA PRO A 61 -32.98 7.78 15.12
C PRO A 61 -34.50 7.67 14.88
N ILE A 62 -35.05 8.29 13.83
CA ILE A 62 -36.51 8.51 13.73
C ILE A 62 -37.26 7.30 13.13
N GLU A 63 -36.61 6.28 12.56
CA GLU A 63 -37.33 5.09 12.05
C GLU A 63 -36.95 3.77 12.79
N PRO A 64 -37.76 3.34 13.78
CA PRO A 64 -37.46 2.18 14.63
C PRO A 64 -37.70 0.80 14.01
N SER A 65 -37.57 0.60 12.68
CA SER A 65 -37.88 -0.72 12.09
C SER A 65 -36.98 -1.25 10.97
N LYS A 66 -36.01 -0.48 10.48
CA LYS A 66 -35.09 -0.99 9.44
C LYS A 66 -33.78 -1.41 10.08
N ALA A 67 -33.47 -2.71 10.03
CA ALA A 67 -32.19 -3.23 10.48
C ALA A 67 -31.05 -2.43 9.84
N ILE A 68 -30.30 -1.69 10.67
CA ILE A 68 -29.17 -0.89 10.21
C ILE A 68 -28.09 -1.87 9.78
N THR A 69 -27.90 -2.01 8.46
CA THR A 69 -26.78 -2.79 7.93
C THR A 69 -25.50 -2.01 8.25
N LYS A 70 -24.75 -2.48 9.25
CA LYS A 70 -23.43 -1.93 9.56
C LYS A 70 -22.54 -2.06 8.33
N LYS A 71 -21.92 -0.94 7.94
CA LYS A 71 -20.91 -0.91 6.88
C LYS A 71 -19.53 -0.85 7.53
N TYR A 72 -18.59 -1.54 6.92
CA TYR A 72 -17.20 -1.62 7.38
C TYR A 72 -16.29 -1.02 6.31
N GLY A 73 -15.28 -0.29 6.74
CA GLY A 73 -14.44 0.45 5.84
C GLY A 73 -13.41 1.33 6.53
N TRP A 74 -12.93 2.33 5.80
CA TRP A 74 -12.02 3.36 6.27
C TRP A 74 -12.72 4.71 6.32
N ASN A 75 -12.54 5.47 7.40
CA ASN A 75 -12.94 6.87 7.49
C ASN A 75 -11.66 7.71 7.37
N LEU A 76 -11.49 8.45 6.27
CA LEU A 76 -10.25 9.20 6.01
C LEU A 76 -10.56 10.68 5.79
N PRO A 77 -9.77 11.60 6.38
CA PRO A 77 -9.95 13.02 6.16
C PRO A 77 -9.80 13.39 4.68
N GLY A 78 -10.44 14.49 4.26
CA GLY A 78 -10.33 15.01 2.91
C GLY A 78 -11.34 14.43 1.91
N THR A 79 -11.08 14.64 0.61
CA THR A 79 -12.02 14.34 -0.49
C THR A 79 -11.39 13.71 -1.73
N GLY A 80 -10.18 13.13 -1.59
CA GLY A 80 -9.37 12.66 -2.72
C GLY A 80 -9.83 11.35 -3.36
N TYR A 81 -10.61 10.54 -2.65
CA TYR A 81 -11.01 9.21 -3.12
C TYR A 81 -12.26 9.25 -4.00
N ARG A 82 -12.29 8.39 -5.02
CA ARG A 82 -13.40 8.27 -5.97
C ARG A 82 -13.94 6.85 -5.98
N ALA A 83 -15.27 6.73 -5.95
CA ALA A 83 -15.93 5.47 -6.13
C ALA A 83 -15.63 4.89 -7.53
N GLY A 84 -15.59 3.56 -7.64
CA GLY A 84 -15.39 2.89 -8.92
C GLY A 84 -14.93 1.45 -8.79
N SER A 85 -14.84 0.82 -9.95
CA SER A 85 -14.36 -0.55 -10.13
C SER A 85 -12.83 -0.60 -10.27
N GLY A 86 -12.31 -1.81 -10.49
CA GLY A 86 -10.88 -2.10 -10.65
C GLY A 86 -10.14 -2.27 -9.33
N TRP A 87 -10.87 -2.43 -8.23
CA TRP A 87 -10.30 -2.78 -6.95
C TRP A 87 -10.20 -4.29 -6.79
N TRP A 88 -9.22 -4.72 -6.02
CA TRP A 88 -8.97 -6.12 -5.72
C TRP A 88 -8.78 -6.30 -4.23
N ALA A 89 -9.34 -7.39 -3.71
CA ALA A 89 -9.19 -7.81 -2.33
C ALA A 89 -8.33 -9.07 -2.30
N LEU A 90 -7.22 -9.05 -1.56
CA LEU A 90 -6.49 -10.26 -1.22
C LEU A 90 -6.95 -10.76 0.14
N SER A 91 -7.44 -11.99 0.19
CA SER A 91 -7.85 -12.64 1.44
C SER A 91 -7.26 -14.02 1.56
N CYS A 92 -7.00 -14.45 2.78
CA CYS A 92 -6.40 -15.75 3.06
C CYS A 92 -7.17 -16.51 4.14
N ASP A 93 -7.38 -17.81 3.92
CA ASP A 93 -7.98 -18.70 4.89
C ASP A 93 -6.99 -19.02 6.03
N ALA A 94 -7.42 -18.86 7.27
CA ALA A 94 -6.69 -19.22 8.48
C ALA A 94 -6.40 -20.73 8.60
N ALA A 95 -7.28 -21.55 8.03
CA ALA A 95 -7.15 -23.00 8.01
C ALA A 95 -6.22 -23.49 6.89
N ALA A 96 -5.77 -22.59 6.01
CA ALA A 96 -4.84 -22.96 4.97
C ALA A 96 -3.50 -23.41 5.54
N ASN A 97 -2.93 -24.41 4.88
CA ASN A 97 -1.62 -24.95 5.16
C ASN A 97 -0.81 -25.01 3.86
N ALA A 98 0.44 -25.42 3.95
CA ALA A 98 1.36 -25.49 2.80
C ALA A 98 0.86 -26.32 1.58
N LYS A 99 -0.26 -27.05 1.68
CA LYS A 99 -0.84 -27.88 0.61
C LYS A 99 -2.15 -27.37 0.02
N SER A 100 -2.74 -26.28 0.51
CA SER A 100 -3.98 -25.70 -0.02
C SER A 100 -3.77 -24.21 -0.26
N PRO A 101 -4.05 -23.68 -1.48
CA PRO A 101 -3.75 -22.28 -1.79
C PRO A 101 -4.46 -21.39 -0.79
N ALA A 102 -3.65 -20.72 0.02
CA ALA A 102 -4.12 -20.08 1.22
C ALA A 102 -4.87 -18.80 0.93
N CYS A 103 -4.58 -18.16 -0.19
CA CYS A 103 -5.08 -16.84 -0.53
C CYS A 103 -5.75 -16.81 -1.90
N SER A 104 -6.66 -15.86 -2.05
CA SER A 104 -7.35 -15.59 -3.31
C SER A 104 -7.57 -14.11 -3.53
N LEU A 105 -7.58 -13.73 -4.80
CA LEU A 105 -7.99 -12.41 -5.29
C LEU A 105 -9.47 -12.40 -5.62
N THR A 106 -10.16 -11.39 -5.12
CA THR A 106 -11.56 -11.12 -5.44
C THR A 106 -11.69 -9.71 -6.00
N PRO A 107 -12.25 -9.54 -7.21
CA PRO A 107 -12.54 -8.20 -7.74
C PRO A 107 -13.63 -7.56 -6.88
N THR A 108 -13.44 -6.29 -6.56
CA THR A 108 -14.34 -5.52 -5.70
C THR A 108 -14.49 -4.09 -6.24
N ASN A 109 -15.40 -3.33 -5.63
CA ASN A 109 -15.66 -1.94 -6.01
C ASN A 109 -15.56 -1.07 -4.76
N LEU A 110 -14.86 0.06 -4.89
CA LEU A 110 -14.87 1.09 -3.86
C LEU A 110 -16.14 1.92 -4.02
N SER A 111 -16.85 2.09 -2.92
CA SER A 111 -17.89 3.08 -2.76
C SER A 111 -17.45 4.13 -1.76
N VAL A 112 -17.82 5.38 -2.05
CA VAL A 112 -17.39 6.54 -1.25
C VAL A 112 -18.63 7.34 -0.85
N SER A 113 -18.74 7.65 0.44
CA SER A 113 -19.72 8.61 0.96
C SER A 113 -19.04 9.68 1.79
N ARG A 114 -19.68 10.84 1.92
CA ARG A 114 -19.17 11.92 2.80
C ARG A 114 -19.37 11.51 4.26
N GLY A 115 -18.44 11.93 5.10
CA GLY A 115 -18.53 11.78 6.56
C GLY A 115 -17.83 12.91 7.28
N THR A 116 -17.68 12.75 8.60
CA THR A 116 -16.82 13.57 9.45
C THR A 116 -15.80 12.69 10.15
N HIS A 117 -14.58 13.21 10.31
CA HIS A 117 -13.52 12.52 11.03
C HIS A 117 -13.25 13.24 12.34
N PRO A 118 -13.31 12.57 13.50
CA PRO A 118 -12.95 13.18 14.77
C PRO A 118 -11.47 13.61 14.77
N VAL A 119 -11.16 14.68 15.49
CA VAL A 119 -9.80 15.19 15.69
C VAL A 119 -9.59 15.36 17.18
N TYR A 120 -8.42 14.95 17.68
CA TYR A 120 -8.06 15.09 19.08
C TYR A 120 -8.08 16.58 19.47
N ASP A 121 -8.85 16.92 20.51
CA ASP A 121 -9.06 18.30 21.00
C ASP A 121 -9.50 19.32 19.92
N GLY A 122 -10.16 18.86 18.85
CA GLY A 122 -10.55 19.69 17.72
C GLY A 122 -11.95 19.42 17.19
N GLU A 123 -12.45 20.35 16.35
CA GLU A 123 -13.69 20.14 15.62
C GLU A 123 -13.53 19.03 14.57
N PRO A 124 -14.54 18.15 14.39
CA PRO A 124 -14.49 17.13 13.35
C PRO A 124 -14.26 17.74 11.96
N VAL A 125 -13.39 17.12 11.18
CA VAL A 125 -13.06 17.60 9.82
C VAL A 125 -13.86 16.84 8.76
N PRO A 126 -14.12 17.45 7.59
CA PRO A 126 -14.71 16.74 6.45
C PRO A 126 -13.88 15.52 6.05
N SER A 127 -14.57 14.42 5.73
CA SER A 127 -13.93 13.14 5.44
C SER A 127 -14.72 12.31 4.41
N GLN A 128 -14.12 11.19 4.02
CA GLN A 128 -14.71 10.18 3.17
C GLN A 128 -14.77 8.83 3.88
N LEU A 129 -15.96 8.25 3.86
CA LEU A 129 -16.21 6.88 4.27
C LEU A 129 -16.02 5.97 3.04
N LEU A 130 -15.00 5.13 3.09
CA LEU A 130 -14.58 4.23 2.02
C LEU A 130 -14.99 2.80 2.35
N TYR A 131 -15.81 2.16 1.51
CA TYR A 131 -16.22 0.77 1.71
C TYR A 131 -16.16 -0.03 0.42
N TRP A 132 -15.82 -1.31 0.52
CA TRP A 132 -15.60 -2.20 -0.62
C TRP A 132 -16.66 -3.29 -0.68
N SER A 133 -17.14 -3.60 -1.89
CA SER A 133 -18.11 -4.67 -2.12
C SER A 133 -18.05 -5.24 -3.56
N PRO A 134 -18.19 -6.57 -3.75
CA PRO A 134 -18.28 -7.58 -2.69
C PRO A 134 -16.92 -7.79 -1.98
N LEU A 135 -16.95 -8.31 -0.76
CA LEU A 135 -15.75 -8.79 -0.07
C LEU A 135 -15.64 -10.32 -0.22
N PRO A 136 -14.42 -10.88 -0.23
CA PRO A 136 -14.22 -12.32 -0.35
C PRO A 136 -14.82 -13.12 0.82
N GLY A 137 -15.12 -14.41 0.57
CA GLY A 137 -15.16 -15.44 1.62
C GLY A 137 -16.23 -15.32 2.71
N ALA A 138 -17.39 -14.73 2.45
CA ALA A 138 -18.41 -14.44 3.48
C ALA A 138 -17.82 -13.77 4.73
N ILE A 139 -16.77 -12.96 4.54
CA ILE A 139 -16.16 -12.18 5.62
C ILE A 139 -17.25 -11.29 6.19
N SER A 140 -17.61 -11.60 7.43
CA SER A 140 -18.53 -10.81 8.22
C SER A 140 -17.73 -10.20 9.35
N PHE A 141 -17.98 -8.94 9.62
CA PHE A 141 -17.32 -8.25 10.71
C PHE A 141 -18.30 -8.20 11.88
N ASP A 142 -17.86 -8.69 13.04
CA ASP A 142 -18.54 -8.52 14.32
C ASP A 142 -17.72 -7.57 15.20
N GLY A 143 -18.01 -6.27 15.08
CA GLY A 143 -17.15 -5.23 15.63
C GLY A 143 -15.80 -5.20 14.93
N GLU A 144 -14.72 -5.24 15.70
CA GLU A 144 -13.34 -5.25 15.18
C GLU A 144 -12.86 -6.67 14.76
N LYS A 145 -13.63 -7.71 15.10
CA LYS A 145 -13.26 -9.09 14.78
C LYS A 145 -13.82 -9.48 13.42
N THR A 146 -12.94 -9.94 12.55
CA THR A 146 -13.34 -10.69 11.36
C THR A 146 -13.84 -12.06 11.82
N THR A 147 -15.06 -12.41 11.42
CA THR A 147 -15.66 -13.73 11.66
C THR A 147 -15.65 -14.52 10.36
N GLY A 148 -15.39 -15.82 10.46
CA GLY A 148 -15.16 -16.70 9.33
C GLY A 148 -13.72 -17.18 9.24
N ASN A 149 -13.47 -18.11 8.32
CA ASN A 149 -12.14 -18.71 8.15
C ASN A 149 -11.22 -17.81 7.32
N ALA A 150 -11.77 -16.98 6.44
CA ALA A 150 -11.01 -16.04 5.61
C ALA A 150 -10.72 -14.73 6.34
N ARG A 151 -9.49 -14.25 6.22
CA ARG A 151 -9.04 -12.93 6.67
C ARG A 151 -8.71 -12.07 5.47
N LEU A 152 -9.30 -10.87 5.38
CA LEU A 152 -8.90 -9.85 4.42
C LEU A 152 -7.53 -9.31 4.82
N LEU A 153 -6.53 -9.42 3.95
CA LEU A 153 -5.19 -8.91 4.23
C LEU A 153 -5.05 -7.47 3.76
N PHE A 154 -5.38 -7.19 2.51
CA PHE A 154 -5.32 -5.84 1.95
C PHE A 154 -6.23 -5.69 0.73
N LEU A 155 -6.54 -4.44 0.42
CA LEU A 155 -7.30 -3.99 -0.74
C LEU A 155 -6.39 -3.11 -1.59
N PHE A 156 -6.47 -3.25 -2.91
CA PHE A 156 -5.61 -2.47 -3.78
C PHE A 156 -6.22 -2.18 -5.14
N LYS A 157 -5.68 -1.16 -5.81
CA LYS A 157 -6.02 -0.80 -7.18
C LYS A 157 -4.75 -0.40 -7.95
N PRO A 158 -4.35 -1.16 -8.97
CA PRO A 158 -3.27 -0.75 -9.85
C PRO A 158 -3.62 0.51 -10.64
N LEU A 159 -2.67 1.43 -10.71
CA LEU A 159 -2.76 2.70 -11.42
C LEU A 159 -1.48 2.91 -12.26
N ARG A 160 -1.45 4.00 -13.02
CA ARG A 160 -0.24 4.49 -13.70
C ARG A 160 0.47 3.39 -14.50
N SER A 161 1.75 3.13 -14.25
CA SER A 161 2.54 2.12 -14.98
C SER A 161 2.02 0.70 -14.76
N LEU A 162 1.33 0.46 -13.65
CA LEU A 162 0.75 -0.82 -13.26
C LEU A 162 -0.74 -0.95 -13.65
N ALA A 163 -1.35 0.04 -14.33
CA ALA A 163 -2.76 -0.03 -14.72
C ALA A 163 -3.08 -1.23 -15.64
N ALA A 164 -2.07 -1.78 -16.33
CA ALA A 164 -2.17 -2.96 -17.19
C ALA A 164 -1.72 -4.27 -16.51
N MET A 165 -1.45 -4.24 -15.19
CA MET A 165 -1.12 -5.43 -14.39
C MET A 165 -2.21 -6.49 -14.57
N LYS A 166 -1.82 -7.71 -14.93
CA LYS A 166 -2.75 -8.80 -15.22
C LYS A 166 -3.16 -9.47 -13.93
N LEU A 167 -4.32 -9.09 -13.41
CA LEU A 167 -4.92 -9.71 -12.23
C LEU A 167 -6.04 -10.65 -12.64
N SER A 168 -6.11 -11.81 -11.99
CA SER A 168 -7.16 -12.81 -12.20
C SER A 168 -7.85 -13.11 -10.88
N ALA A 169 -9.17 -13.24 -10.92
CA ALA A 169 -9.93 -13.70 -9.76
C ALA A 169 -9.61 -15.17 -9.48
N GLY A 170 -9.46 -15.53 -8.21
CA GLY A 170 -9.18 -16.90 -7.79
C GLY A 170 -7.88 -17.03 -6.98
N PRO A 171 -7.33 -18.26 -6.88
CA PRO A 171 -6.13 -18.54 -6.10
C PRO A 171 -4.93 -17.70 -6.53
N VAL A 172 -4.12 -17.30 -5.55
CA VAL A 172 -2.81 -16.67 -5.77
C VAL A 172 -1.73 -17.55 -5.16
N ASP A 173 -0.65 -17.75 -5.91
CA ASP A 173 0.52 -18.46 -5.42
C ASP A 173 1.08 -17.73 -4.19
N THR A 174 0.93 -18.35 -3.03
CA THR A 174 1.26 -17.76 -1.74
C THR A 174 2.27 -18.64 -1.04
N TYR A 175 3.38 -18.03 -0.64
CA TYR A 175 4.46 -18.67 0.08
C TYR A 175 4.27 -18.56 1.59
N LEU A 176 3.89 -17.38 2.09
CA LEU A 176 3.58 -17.11 3.51
C LEU A 176 2.52 -16.02 3.65
N HIS A 177 1.80 -16.03 4.77
CA HIS A 177 0.96 -14.90 5.18
C HIS A 177 0.76 -14.86 6.70
N GLY A 178 0.42 -13.68 7.22
CA GLY A 178 0.26 -13.38 8.65
C GLY A 178 -0.91 -14.08 9.36
N ASN A 179 -1.55 -15.06 8.71
CA ASN A 179 -2.62 -15.87 9.27
C ASN A 179 -2.24 -17.37 9.32
N MET A 180 -1.03 -17.74 8.89
CA MET A 180 -0.51 -19.09 9.07
C MET A 180 -0.15 -19.31 10.54
N LYS A 181 -0.44 -20.51 11.04
CA LYS A 181 -0.10 -20.89 12.43
C LYS A 181 1.41 -21.06 12.64
N ASP A 182 2.09 -21.58 11.63
CA ASP A 182 3.50 -21.94 11.69
C ASP A 182 4.26 -21.27 10.55
N TYR A 183 5.36 -20.60 10.91
CA TYR A 183 6.32 -20.07 9.94
C TYR A 183 7.53 -21.01 9.87
N PRO A 184 8.19 -21.13 8.71
CA PRO A 184 9.46 -21.82 8.61
C PRO A 184 10.47 -21.24 9.60
N LYS A 185 11.17 -22.11 10.31
CA LYS A 185 12.18 -21.68 11.26
C LYS A 185 13.33 -21.00 10.51
N PRO A 186 13.79 -19.82 10.95
CA PRO A 186 14.98 -19.20 10.38
C PRO A 186 16.21 -20.09 10.60
N PRO A 187 17.27 -19.94 9.77
CA PRO A 187 18.49 -20.74 9.90
C PRO A 187 19.22 -20.46 11.21
N THR A 188 19.06 -19.24 11.73
CA THR A 188 19.73 -18.75 12.93
C THR A 188 18.72 -18.69 14.08
N PRO A 189 18.84 -19.55 15.11
CA PRO A 189 17.96 -19.51 16.27
C PRO A 189 18.01 -18.14 16.97
N GLY A 190 16.87 -17.69 17.49
CA GLY A 190 16.78 -16.43 18.25
C GLY A 190 16.88 -15.16 17.40
N THR A 191 16.80 -15.28 16.08
CA THR A 191 16.75 -14.11 15.19
C THR A 191 15.32 -13.72 14.83
N LEU A 192 15.14 -12.46 14.45
CA LEU A 192 13.89 -11.93 13.89
C LEU A 192 13.78 -12.16 12.37
N GLU A 193 14.61 -13.03 11.80
CA GLU A 193 14.61 -13.31 10.36
C GLU A 193 13.30 -14.02 9.95
N VAL A 194 12.70 -13.60 8.83
CA VAL A 194 11.61 -14.35 8.20
C VAL A 194 12.16 -15.16 7.04
N ARG A 195 11.92 -16.47 7.06
CA ARG A 195 12.26 -17.37 5.95
C ARG A 195 11.03 -17.70 5.12
N ILE A 196 11.01 -17.28 3.86
CA ILE A 196 9.93 -17.48 2.89
C ILE A 196 10.30 -18.65 1.96
N PRO A 197 9.52 -19.74 1.91
CA PRO A 197 9.78 -20.86 1.02
C PRO A 197 9.21 -20.58 -0.38
N MET A 198 10.06 -20.46 -1.40
CA MET A 198 9.65 -20.12 -2.77
C MET A 198 9.43 -21.35 -3.68
N GLY A 199 9.45 -22.55 -3.11
CA GLY A 199 9.40 -23.80 -3.87
C GLY A 199 10.79 -24.26 -4.36
N ALA A 200 10.88 -25.49 -4.88
CA ALA A 200 12.13 -26.09 -5.40
C ALA A 200 13.36 -26.02 -4.46
N GLY A 201 13.14 -25.94 -3.14
CA GLY A 201 14.21 -25.77 -2.15
C GLY A 201 14.82 -24.37 -2.11
N GLN A 202 14.26 -23.40 -2.83
CA GLN A 202 14.66 -22.00 -2.77
C GLN A 202 13.97 -21.29 -1.61
N PHE A 203 14.71 -20.36 -1.00
CA PHE A 203 14.24 -19.54 0.10
C PHE A 203 14.60 -18.08 -0.16
N ALA A 204 13.71 -17.19 0.29
CA ALA A 204 14.06 -15.81 0.57
C ALA A 204 14.13 -15.60 2.08
N ASP A 205 15.07 -14.78 2.53
CA ASP A 205 15.15 -14.36 3.93
C ASP A 205 14.96 -12.84 4.01
N ILE A 206 14.07 -12.38 4.89
CA ILE A 206 13.95 -10.96 5.27
C ILE A 206 14.61 -10.82 6.64
N VAL A 207 15.65 -10.00 6.70
CA VAL A 207 16.51 -9.91 7.89
C VAL A 207 16.56 -8.48 8.41
N PRO A 208 16.12 -8.22 9.65
CA PRO A 208 16.33 -6.94 10.29
C PRO A 208 17.82 -6.65 10.47
N ARG A 209 18.23 -5.44 10.08
CA ARG A 209 19.62 -4.97 10.15
C ARG A 209 19.72 -3.65 10.88
N THR A 210 20.79 -3.52 11.64
CA THR A 210 21.19 -2.30 12.32
C THR A 210 22.30 -1.64 11.49
N LEU A 211 22.23 -0.33 11.25
CA LEU A 211 23.36 0.42 10.71
C LEU A 211 24.45 0.49 11.78
N PRO A 212 25.73 0.35 11.40
CA PRO A 212 26.82 0.64 12.31
C PRO A 212 26.74 2.08 12.80
N ALA A 213 26.97 2.29 14.10
CA ALA A 213 27.09 3.61 14.68
C ALA A 213 28.15 4.43 13.92
N GLY A 214 27.83 5.69 13.58
CA GLY A 214 28.74 6.60 12.88
C GLY A 214 28.74 6.49 11.35
N THR A 215 27.85 5.68 10.75
CA THR A 215 27.59 5.80 9.31
C THR A 215 27.00 7.18 8.99
N ARG A 216 27.50 7.85 7.93
CA ARG A 216 27.00 9.16 7.49
C ARG A 216 25.51 9.18 7.22
N GLU A 217 24.94 8.02 6.91
CA GLU A 217 23.51 7.87 6.69
C GLU A 217 22.69 8.18 7.94
N VAL A 218 23.16 7.76 9.12
CA VAL A 218 22.53 8.07 10.42
C VAL A 218 22.52 9.57 10.71
N GLN A 219 23.47 10.33 10.17
CA GLN A 219 23.58 11.78 10.43
C GLN A 219 22.50 12.60 9.72
N ASN A 220 21.86 12.05 8.68
CA ASN A 220 20.82 12.73 7.91
C ASN A 220 19.40 12.27 8.25
N ILE A 221 19.27 11.29 9.15
CA ILE A 221 17.97 10.84 9.64
C ILE A 221 17.51 11.87 10.68
N PRO A 222 16.32 12.50 10.52
CA PRO A 222 15.78 13.42 11.51
C PRO A 222 15.82 12.78 12.90
N MET A 223 16.26 13.53 13.92
CA MET A 223 16.50 12.98 15.26
C MET A 223 15.27 12.31 15.90
N GLN A 224 14.07 12.68 15.43
CA GLN A 224 12.78 12.09 15.77
C GLN A 224 12.56 10.66 15.23
N ASP A 225 13.41 10.19 14.33
CA ASP A 225 13.37 8.84 13.74
C ASP A 225 14.47 7.91 14.34
N VAL A 226 15.31 8.41 15.26
CA VAL A 226 16.53 7.73 15.77
C VAL A 226 16.22 6.79 16.96
N GLY A 227 14.99 6.28 17.05
CA GLY A 227 14.48 5.61 18.26
C GLY A 227 14.85 4.14 18.46
N TYR A 228 15.23 3.36 17.43
CA TYR A 228 15.21 1.89 17.53
C TYR A 228 16.25 1.16 16.66
N PRO A 229 16.63 -0.09 16.98
CA PRO A 229 17.88 -0.67 16.51
C PRO A 229 17.89 -1.08 15.03
N PHE A 230 16.75 -1.21 14.35
CA PHE A 230 16.71 -1.71 12.97
C PHE A 230 16.45 -0.59 11.97
N ASP A 231 17.52 -0.04 11.41
CA ASP A 231 17.43 1.00 10.40
C ASP A 231 16.87 0.51 9.06
N PHE A 232 17.00 -0.79 8.77
CA PHE A 232 16.51 -1.37 7.53
C PHE A 232 16.26 -2.87 7.60
N LEU A 233 15.54 -3.38 6.61
CA LEU A 233 15.42 -4.81 6.35
C LEU A 233 16.29 -5.19 5.14
N GLU A 234 16.92 -6.35 5.19
CA GLU A 234 17.67 -6.92 4.08
C GLU A 234 16.92 -8.11 3.51
N LEU A 235 16.53 -8.02 2.23
CA LEU A 235 16.00 -9.14 1.47
C LEU A 235 17.16 -9.94 0.86
N ARG A 236 17.17 -11.25 1.10
CA ARG A 236 18.17 -12.19 0.58
C ARG A 236 17.51 -13.25 -0.27
N ILE A 237 17.97 -13.41 -1.52
CA ILE A 237 17.58 -14.53 -2.39
C ILE A 237 18.84 -15.09 -3.05
N GLY A 238 19.25 -16.30 -2.63
CA GLY A 238 20.51 -16.89 -3.07
C GLY A 238 21.72 -15.99 -2.74
N PRO A 239 22.54 -15.57 -3.73
CA PRO A 239 23.65 -14.64 -3.51
C PRO A 239 23.23 -13.16 -3.50
N LYS A 240 22.03 -12.83 -3.97
CA LYS A 240 21.57 -11.44 -4.10
C LYS A 240 21.12 -10.89 -2.74
N ARG A 241 21.39 -9.61 -2.52
CA ARG A 241 21.02 -8.86 -1.32
C ARG A 241 20.42 -7.54 -1.77
N GLN A 242 19.30 -7.16 -1.18
CA GLN A 242 18.70 -5.84 -1.37
C GLN A 242 18.34 -5.26 -0.02
N ARG A 243 18.71 -4.00 0.19
CA ARG A 243 18.18 -3.20 1.29
C ARG A 243 16.78 -2.72 0.93
N ILE A 244 15.81 -2.99 1.79
CA ILE A 244 14.47 -2.43 1.74
C ILE A 244 14.25 -1.58 2.99
N SER A 245 13.31 -0.65 2.92
CA SER A 245 13.04 0.27 4.02
C SER A 245 12.72 -0.47 5.32
N GLY A 246 13.21 0.09 6.44
CA GLY A 246 13.11 -0.50 7.76
C GLY A 246 11.70 -0.53 8.36
N LEU A 247 11.60 -1.16 9.51
CA LEU A 247 10.41 -1.15 10.34
C LEU A 247 10.37 0.18 11.09
N TRP A 248 9.20 0.81 11.11
CA TRP A 248 8.98 1.97 11.95
C TRP A 248 8.36 1.49 13.26
N THR A 249 9.17 1.41 14.30
CA THR A 249 8.68 1.19 15.66
C THR A 249 8.45 2.58 16.25
N GLY A 250 7.21 3.07 16.24
CA GLY A 250 6.88 4.40 16.77
C GLY A 250 7.11 4.55 18.28
N CYS A 251 6.23 5.26 18.98
CA CYS A 251 6.38 5.56 20.41
C CYS A 251 6.24 4.34 21.35
N SER A 252 6.00 3.14 20.81
CA SER A 252 6.01 1.90 21.60
C SER A 252 7.44 1.40 21.81
N THR A 253 7.95 1.60 23.03
CA THR A 253 9.26 1.14 23.52
C THR A 253 9.35 -0.37 23.73
N SER A 254 8.31 -1.12 23.37
CA SER A 254 8.15 -2.48 23.85
C SER A 254 7.92 -3.47 22.72
N THR A 255 8.87 -4.41 22.66
CA THR A 255 8.89 -5.70 21.98
C THR A 255 9.45 -5.73 20.55
N LEU A 256 10.55 -6.47 20.41
CA LEU A 256 10.97 -7.12 19.18
C LEU A 256 9.74 -7.81 18.59
N ARG A 257 9.20 -7.26 17.51
CA ARG A 257 8.03 -7.81 16.83
C ARG A 257 8.42 -9.11 16.14
N PRO A 258 7.77 -10.24 16.46
CA PRO A 258 7.97 -11.48 15.71
C PRO A 258 7.77 -11.26 14.21
N ALA A 259 8.38 -12.13 13.39
CA ALA A 259 8.25 -12.13 11.93
C ALA A 259 6.81 -11.94 11.41
N ILE A 260 5.84 -12.53 12.10
CA ILE A 260 4.41 -12.50 11.76
C ILE A 260 3.79 -11.10 11.85
N ASP A 261 4.39 -10.19 12.62
CA ASP A 261 3.84 -8.85 12.82
C ASP A 261 4.13 -7.92 11.64
N TYR A 262 5.27 -8.12 10.97
CA TYR A 262 5.69 -7.23 9.90
C TYR A 262 5.60 -7.85 8.51
N LEU A 263 5.67 -9.17 8.34
CA LEU A 263 5.38 -9.80 7.04
C LEU A 263 3.91 -10.23 6.98
N TRP A 264 3.10 -9.45 6.25
CA TRP A 264 1.67 -9.72 6.10
C TRP A 264 1.38 -10.78 5.05
N TRP A 265 2.12 -10.76 3.94
CA TRP A 265 1.94 -11.69 2.83
C TRP A 265 3.22 -11.78 1.99
N ALA A 266 3.49 -12.95 1.43
CA ALA A 266 4.52 -13.20 0.45
C ALA A 266 4.03 -14.25 -0.56
N GLY A 267 4.19 -13.99 -1.85
CA GLY A 267 3.68 -14.84 -2.92
C GLY A 267 4.09 -14.31 -4.30
N ASP A 268 3.30 -14.61 -5.32
CA ASP A 268 3.43 -14.09 -6.69
C ASP A 268 2.11 -13.43 -7.08
N LEU A 269 2.02 -12.12 -6.89
CA LEU A 269 0.76 -11.36 -7.01
C LEU A 269 0.42 -11.05 -8.46
N ASP A 270 1.45 -10.81 -9.28
CA ASP A 270 1.30 -10.45 -10.70
C ASP A 270 1.49 -11.62 -11.67
N GLY A 271 1.82 -12.80 -11.17
CA GLY A 271 1.92 -14.04 -11.94
C GLY A 271 3.19 -14.14 -12.77
N ASP A 272 4.25 -13.44 -12.37
CA ASP A 272 5.54 -13.45 -13.09
C ASP A 272 6.50 -14.55 -12.61
N GLY A 273 6.08 -15.36 -11.64
CA GLY A 273 6.81 -16.47 -11.07
C GLY A 273 7.88 -16.07 -10.05
N LYS A 274 7.94 -14.80 -9.63
CA LYS A 274 8.91 -14.31 -8.64
C LYS A 274 8.23 -13.88 -7.34
N LEU A 275 9.06 -13.49 -6.38
CA LEU A 275 8.61 -13.11 -5.05
C LEU A 275 8.12 -11.66 -5.02
N ASP A 276 6.85 -11.52 -4.65
CA ASP A 276 6.21 -10.30 -4.19
C ASP A 276 5.90 -10.41 -2.70
N PHE A 277 5.78 -9.29 -2.02
CA PHE A 277 5.41 -9.31 -0.60
C PHE A 277 4.84 -7.98 -0.10
N VAL A 278 4.14 -8.07 1.02
CA VAL A 278 3.58 -6.93 1.74
C VAL A 278 4.16 -6.87 3.15
N LEU A 279 4.73 -5.72 3.48
CA LEU A 279 5.23 -5.42 4.81
C LEU A 279 4.35 -4.42 5.53
N SER A 280 4.18 -4.65 6.83
CA SER A 280 3.72 -3.66 7.78
C SER A 280 4.93 -3.03 8.45
N ARG A 281 5.06 -1.70 8.35
CA ARG A 281 6.14 -0.98 9.02
C ARG A 281 5.80 -0.62 10.45
N ASP A 282 4.54 -0.25 10.71
CA ASP A 282 4.04 0.10 12.04
C ASP A 282 2.61 -0.43 12.27
N GLY A 283 2.43 -1.74 12.13
CA GLY A 283 1.10 -2.35 12.27
C GLY A 283 0.17 -2.06 11.09
N SER A 284 -1.13 -1.94 11.34
CA SER A 284 -2.13 -1.71 10.29
C SER A 284 -2.00 -0.36 9.58
N ASP A 285 -1.26 0.57 10.17
CA ASP A 285 -1.35 1.98 9.81
C ASP A 285 -0.27 2.39 8.79
N HIS A 286 0.69 1.50 8.54
CA HIS A 286 1.70 1.65 7.50
C HIS A 286 1.95 0.33 6.78
N LEU A 287 1.47 0.22 5.54
CA LEU A 287 1.58 -0.97 4.70
C LEU A 287 2.34 -0.65 3.41
N VAL A 288 3.22 -1.55 2.96
CA VAL A 288 3.99 -1.37 1.73
C VAL A 288 3.98 -2.65 0.92
N LEU A 289 3.57 -2.55 -0.35
CA LEU A 289 3.60 -3.63 -1.33
C LEU A 289 4.85 -3.51 -2.19
N TYR A 290 5.63 -4.58 -2.21
CA TYR A 290 6.80 -4.75 -3.07
C TYR A 290 6.47 -5.77 -4.16
N LEU A 291 6.74 -5.40 -5.41
CA LEU A 291 6.60 -6.27 -6.57
C LEU A 291 7.95 -6.52 -7.22
N SER A 292 8.21 -7.75 -7.60
CA SER A 292 9.41 -8.12 -8.35
C SER A 292 9.45 -7.45 -9.73
N SER A 293 8.28 -7.25 -10.36
CA SER A 293 8.13 -6.58 -11.65
C SER A 293 8.41 -5.08 -11.61
N GLN A 294 8.53 -4.50 -10.41
CA GLN A 294 8.94 -3.11 -10.19
C GLN A 294 10.43 -2.98 -9.83
N ALA A 295 11.17 -4.09 -9.75
CA ALA A 295 12.60 -4.06 -9.46
C ALA A 295 13.38 -3.31 -10.55
N LYS A 296 14.27 -2.42 -10.14
CA LYS A 296 15.26 -1.83 -11.05
C LYS A 296 16.40 -2.81 -11.31
N GLU A 297 17.28 -2.45 -12.24
CA GLU A 297 18.49 -3.21 -12.51
C GLU A 297 19.31 -3.42 -11.22
N GLY A 298 19.60 -4.67 -10.89
CA GLY A 298 20.33 -5.07 -9.68
C GLY A 298 19.47 -5.25 -8.43
N GLU A 299 18.19 -4.84 -8.44
CA GLU A 299 17.26 -5.06 -7.34
C GLU A 299 16.56 -6.43 -7.46
N LEU A 300 15.99 -6.88 -6.34
CA LEU A 300 15.14 -8.07 -6.25
C LEU A 300 13.66 -7.70 -6.38
N VAL A 301 13.25 -6.56 -5.82
CA VAL A 301 11.89 -6.01 -5.82
C VAL A 301 11.89 -4.49 -5.86
N GLY A 302 10.79 -3.87 -6.28
CA GLY A 302 10.54 -2.42 -6.16
C GLY A 302 9.27 -2.12 -5.38
N GLU A 303 9.22 -0.97 -4.70
CA GLU A 303 7.99 -0.51 -4.03
C GLU A 303 6.93 -0.16 -5.09
N ALA A 304 5.83 -0.91 -5.09
CA ALA A 304 4.73 -0.71 -6.02
C ALA A 304 3.67 0.23 -5.46
N GLY A 305 3.46 0.22 -4.14
CA GLY A 305 2.57 1.15 -3.48
C GLY A 305 2.67 1.05 -1.96
N SER A 306 2.28 2.13 -1.30
CA SER A 306 2.26 2.22 0.16
C SER A 306 1.01 2.92 0.64
N PHE A 307 0.61 2.54 1.85
CA PHE A 307 -0.42 3.16 2.65
C PHE A 307 0.22 3.64 3.94
N GLN A 308 0.00 4.88 4.32
CA GLN A 308 0.38 5.42 5.62
C GLN A 308 -0.73 6.32 6.14
N TYR A 309 -1.23 6.03 7.32
CA TYR A 309 -2.29 6.81 7.95
C TYR A 309 -2.00 7.01 9.43
N SER A 310 -2.04 8.26 9.87
CA SER A 310 -2.06 8.60 11.30
C SER A 310 -3.47 9.03 11.65
N ASN A 311 -4.07 8.39 12.65
CA ASN A 311 -5.43 8.71 13.06
C ASN A 311 -5.46 10.05 13.80
N PRO A 312 -6.03 11.13 13.23
CA PRO A 312 -6.01 12.45 13.86
C PRO A 312 -6.88 12.52 15.13
N ALA A 313 -7.70 11.50 15.41
CA ALA A 313 -8.45 11.40 16.66
C ALA A 313 -7.61 10.90 17.83
N GLN A 314 -6.44 10.32 17.56
CA GLN A 314 -5.47 9.93 18.57
C GLN A 314 -4.53 11.11 18.80
N GLY A 315 -4.33 11.52 20.05
CA GLY A 315 -3.28 12.48 20.38
C GLY A 315 -1.94 11.91 19.95
N GLU A 316 -1.10 12.72 19.30
CA GLU A 316 0.28 12.34 19.00
C GLU A 316 0.98 11.94 20.31
N CYS A 317 1.69 10.81 20.30
CA CYS A 317 2.58 10.42 21.40
C CYS A 317 3.83 11.29 21.40
#